data_AF-A0A1Q7WHR6-F1
#
_entry.id   AF-A0A1Q7WHR6-F1
#
_cell.length_a   1.000
_cell.length_b   1.000
_cell.length_c   1.000
_cell.angle_alpha   90.00
_cell.angle_beta   90.00
_cell.angle_gamma   90.00
#
_symmetry.space_group_name_H-M   'P 1'
#
loop_
_entity.id
_entity.type
_entity.pdbx_description
1 polymer ?
#
loop_
_entity_poly.entity_id
_entity_poly.type
_entity_poly.pdbx_seq_one_letter_code
_entity_poly.pdbx_strand_id
1 'polypeptide(L)'
;MKTTTLIAAFVVLFVSATIALASGDRPSQTASKLGVRNGVIYACVETNGSSATLGDLKLSNCHKGFRRIAWNIRGPRGLRGVSSAGKQGPAGPAGPTGAQGTQGPAGPAGAAGAQGPKGDKGAQGPSIGTFGPVALTGEDHGCVTDDPGNPNSPWANTTENRSFVVTPAQDGSGYFVTRYDLNGAFTAIVDSQHPGCNDDASFSKATKGTWNGVWTQKVSGKFDYNPDATINSSSATWDAFIAHVFGANGESPTVTFVSYEFDYYDSCGDHWRDAQYDPNDSSNESGTIGNC
;
A
#
# COMPACT_ATOMS: atom_id res chain seq x y z
N MET A 1 64.84 -44.42 55.23
CA MET A 1 64.80 -45.20 53.99
C MET A 1 65.02 -44.25 52.82
N LYS A 2 66.01 -44.55 51.97
CA LYS A 2 66.33 -43.85 50.73
C LYS A 2 65.21 -44.08 49.70
N THR A 3 64.86 -43.04 48.94
CA THR A 3 64.75 -43.13 47.46
C THR A 3 64.61 -41.72 46.86
N THR A 4 65.66 -41.33 46.14
CA THR A 4 65.72 -40.22 45.19
C THR A 4 65.09 -40.66 43.88
N THR A 5 64.31 -39.83 43.18
CA THR A 5 64.26 -39.79 41.70
C THR A 5 63.72 -38.42 41.23
N LEU A 6 64.47 -37.76 40.34
CA LEU A 6 64.17 -36.53 39.62
C LEU A 6 62.93 -36.66 38.72
N ILE A 7 62.30 -35.54 38.31
CA ILE A 7 61.93 -35.30 36.90
C ILE A 7 61.66 -33.78 36.65
N ALA A 8 62.37 -33.28 35.64
CA ALA A 8 62.21 -32.14 34.74
C ALA A 8 61.27 -30.96 35.08
N ALA A 9 61.87 -29.76 35.08
CA ALA A 9 61.18 -28.48 34.94
C ALA A 9 60.79 -28.23 33.48
N PHE A 10 59.49 -28.02 33.22
CA PHE A 10 58.98 -27.42 31.99
C PHE A 10 58.52 -26.00 32.30
N VAL A 11 59.24 -25.01 31.76
CA VAL A 11 58.82 -23.60 31.76
C VAL A 11 57.77 -23.44 30.67
N VAL A 12 56.50 -23.29 31.07
CA VAL A 12 55.42 -22.89 30.14
C VAL A 12 55.14 -21.42 30.37
N LEU A 13 55.58 -20.60 29.41
CA LEU A 13 55.21 -19.19 29.29
C LEU A 13 53.75 -19.11 28.81
N PHE A 14 52.82 -18.86 29.72
CA PHE A 14 51.45 -18.47 29.34
C PHE A 14 51.42 -16.96 29.05
N VAL A 15 51.36 -16.61 27.77
CA VAL A 15 50.94 -15.28 27.33
C VAL A 15 49.43 -15.20 27.51
N SER A 16 48.99 -14.46 28.51
CA SER A 16 47.57 -14.18 28.74
C SER A 16 47.05 -13.20 27.67
N ALA A 17 46.38 -13.73 26.65
CA ALA A 17 45.53 -12.96 25.76
C ALA A 17 44.17 -12.71 26.45
N THR A 18 43.98 -11.51 26.98
CA THR A 18 42.66 -11.03 27.41
C THR A 18 41.77 -10.85 26.18
N ILE A 19 40.87 -11.79 25.93
CA ILE A 19 39.76 -11.60 24.99
C ILE A 19 38.75 -10.68 25.69
N ALA A 20 38.72 -9.42 25.28
CA ALA A 20 37.61 -8.54 25.58
C ALA A 20 36.38 -9.08 24.85
N LEU A 21 35.53 -9.82 25.56
CA LEU A 21 34.17 -10.10 25.10
C LEU A 21 33.44 -8.77 25.09
N ALA A 22 33.38 -8.14 23.92
CA ALA A 22 32.39 -7.11 23.66
C ALA A 22 31.02 -7.79 23.77
N SER A 23 30.41 -7.66 24.94
CA SER A 23 28.97 -7.87 25.13
C SER A 23 28.28 -6.84 24.24
N GLY A 24 28.05 -7.23 22.99
CA GLY A 24 27.15 -6.53 22.09
C GLY A 24 25.75 -6.66 22.67
N ASP A 25 25.39 -5.74 23.55
CA ASP A 25 24.00 -5.45 23.88
C ASP A 25 23.34 -5.09 22.56
N ARG A 26 22.67 -6.08 21.96
CA ARG A 26 21.72 -5.85 20.90
C ARG A 26 20.67 -4.90 21.49
N PRO A 27 20.38 -3.75 20.84
CA PRO A 27 19.34 -2.88 21.34
C PRO A 27 18.05 -3.71 21.44
N SER A 28 17.56 -3.84 22.67
CA SER A 28 16.28 -4.44 22.99
C SER A 28 15.21 -3.68 22.22
N GLN A 29 14.82 -4.21 21.06
CA GLN A 29 13.64 -3.75 20.35
C GLN A 29 12.46 -3.95 21.29
N THR A 30 11.97 -2.85 21.88
CA THR A 30 10.66 -2.76 22.51
C THR A 30 9.69 -3.57 21.67
N ALA A 31 9.14 -4.64 22.24
CA ALA A 31 8.35 -5.59 21.49
C ALA A 31 7.08 -4.91 20.98
N SER A 32 7.07 -4.52 19.70
CA SER A 32 5.88 -4.00 19.04
C SER A 32 4.75 -5.02 19.17
N LYS A 33 3.59 -4.56 19.66
CA LYS A 33 2.34 -5.32 19.71
C LYS A 33 2.02 -5.82 18.29
N LEU A 34 1.62 -7.09 18.17
CA LEU A 34 1.28 -7.73 16.89
C LEU A 34 0.15 -6.97 16.18
N GLY A 35 0.10 -7.08 14.85
CA GLY A 35 -0.80 -6.32 13.98
C GLY A 35 -0.08 -5.41 12.99
N VAL A 36 -0.85 -4.58 12.27
CA VAL A 36 -0.32 -3.61 11.31
C VAL A 36 -0.15 -2.27 12.00
N ARG A 37 1.08 -1.72 12.02
CA ARG A 37 1.37 -0.38 12.56
C ARG A 37 2.40 0.36 11.72
N ASN A 38 2.07 1.58 11.31
CA ASN A 38 2.92 2.45 10.51
C ASN A 38 3.47 1.75 9.25
N GLY A 39 2.62 0.97 8.57
CA GLY A 39 3.02 0.23 7.38
C GLY A 39 3.97 -0.94 7.64
N VAL A 40 4.14 -1.38 8.89
CA VAL A 40 4.88 -2.60 9.21
C VAL A 40 3.91 -3.61 9.78
N ILE A 41 3.91 -4.82 9.22
CA ILE A 41 3.15 -5.95 9.76
C ILE A 41 4.02 -6.68 10.76
N TYR A 42 3.54 -6.78 11.99
CA TYR A 42 4.15 -7.57 13.05
C TYR A 42 3.32 -8.83 13.26
N ALA A 43 3.88 -9.99 12.93
CA ALA A 43 3.18 -11.27 13.04
C ALA A 43 4.10 -12.36 13.60
N CYS A 44 3.49 -13.48 13.94
CA CYS A 44 4.17 -14.70 14.34
C CYS A 44 3.98 -15.74 13.24
N VAL A 45 5.07 -16.34 12.77
CA VAL A 45 5.03 -17.47 11.83
C VAL A 45 5.28 -18.77 12.57
N GLU A 46 4.44 -19.77 12.35
CA GLU A 46 4.61 -21.09 12.94
C GLU A 46 5.85 -21.76 12.36
N THR A 47 6.78 -22.15 13.24
CA THR A 47 8.04 -22.80 12.85
C THR A 47 8.17 -24.23 13.32
N ASN A 48 7.30 -24.64 14.25
CA ASN A 48 7.13 -26.01 14.68
C ASN A 48 5.63 -26.31 14.64
N GLY A 49 5.20 -27.13 13.68
CA GLY A 49 3.81 -27.51 13.47
C GLY A 49 3.73 -28.78 12.64
N SER A 50 2.52 -29.26 12.35
CA SER A 50 2.31 -30.34 11.38
C SER A 50 2.46 -29.80 9.95
N SER A 51 2.45 -30.67 8.94
CA SER A 51 2.41 -30.26 7.54
C SER A 51 1.22 -29.37 7.17
N ALA A 52 0.17 -29.35 7.99
CA ALA A 52 -1.02 -28.52 7.78
C ALA A 52 -0.95 -27.13 8.43
N THR A 53 0.02 -26.87 9.31
CA THR A 53 0.07 -25.67 10.16
C THR A 53 1.43 -24.96 10.13
N LEU A 54 2.50 -25.66 9.76
CA LEU A 54 3.82 -25.06 9.60
C LEU A 54 3.78 -23.93 8.56
N GLY A 55 4.20 -22.73 8.96
CA GLY A 55 4.16 -21.53 8.13
C GLY A 55 2.92 -20.65 8.31
N ASP A 56 1.94 -21.07 9.11
CA ASP A 56 0.77 -20.26 9.43
C ASP A 56 1.16 -18.91 10.02
N LEU A 57 0.47 -17.86 9.57
CA LEU A 57 0.60 -16.52 10.10
C LEU A 57 -0.44 -16.27 11.20
N LYS A 58 0.00 -15.87 12.40
CA LYS A 58 -0.88 -15.51 13.53
C LYS A 58 -0.61 -14.09 14.02
N LEU A 59 -1.67 -13.37 14.35
CA LEU A 59 -1.64 -11.98 14.86
C LEU A 59 -2.01 -11.86 16.36
N SER A 60 -2.27 -13.00 17.04
CA SER A 60 -2.83 -13.03 18.39
C SER A 60 -1.78 -13.05 19.51
N ASN A 61 -0.75 -13.90 19.46
CA ASN A 61 0.43 -13.90 20.34
C ASN A 61 1.53 -14.82 19.78
N CYS A 62 2.81 -14.52 20.04
CA CYS A 62 3.91 -15.42 19.66
C CYS A 62 4.14 -16.45 20.78
N HIS A 63 3.72 -17.69 20.54
CA HIS A 63 3.94 -18.80 21.47
C HIS A 63 5.25 -19.55 21.15
N LYS A 64 5.65 -20.45 22.05
CA LYS A 64 6.81 -21.33 21.81
C LYS A 64 6.57 -22.15 20.54
N GLY A 65 7.53 -22.15 19.61
CA GLY A 65 7.38 -22.76 18.29
C GLY A 65 7.01 -21.79 17.18
N PHE A 66 6.80 -20.50 17.49
CA PHE A 66 6.62 -19.44 16.51
C PHE A 66 7.83 -18.52 16.46
N ARG A 67 8.14 -17.98 15.28
CA ARG A 67 9.11 -16.90 15.11
C ARG A 67 8.39 -15.60 14.85
N ARG A 68 8.79 -14.55 15.57
CA ARG A 68 8.30 -13.21 15.27
C ARG A 68 8.93 -12.71 13.98
N ILE A 69 8.10 -12.23 13.08
CA ILE A 69 8.52 -11.58 11.84
C ILE A 69 7.95 -10.17 11.81
N ALA A 70 8.70 -9.28 11.18
CA ALA A 70 8.25 -7.97 10.82
C ALA A 70 8.61 -7.76 9.36
N TRP A 71 7.66 -7.30 8.56
CA TRP A 71 7.95 -6.86 7.21
C TRP A 71 7.26 -5.54 6.95
N ASN A 72 7.99 -4.68 6.25
CA ASN A 72 7.49 -3.39 5.86
C ASN A 72 6.64 -3.56 4.60
N ILE A 73 5.39 -3.13 4.64
CA ILE A 73 4.52 -2.98 3.48
C ILE A 73 4.61 -1.57 2.87
N ARG A 74 5.40 -0.67 3.50
CA ARG A 74 5.76 0.66 2.99
C ARG A 74 7.26 0.71 2.65
N GLY A 75 7.62 1.26 1.50
CA GLY A 75 9.02 1.59 1.23
C GLY A 75 9.48 2.83 1.99
N PRO A 76 10.80 3.04 2.21
CA PRO A 76 11.29 4.40 2.45
C PRO A 76 10.80 5.33 1.32
N ARG A 77 10.48 6.58 1.65
CA ARG A 77 10.05 7.61 0.69
C ARG A 77 10.98 7.63 -0.53
N GLY A 78 10.42 7.53 -1.74
CA GLY A 78 11.18 7.62 -2.98
C GLY A 78 11.96 8.93 -3.06
N LEU A 79 13.20 8.89 -3.55
CA LEU A 79 13.96 10.10 -3.83
C LEU A 79 13.27 10.89 -4.95
N ARG A 80 13.28 12.22 -4.82
CA ARG A 80 12.81 13.16 -5.85
C ARG A 80 13.56 12.86 -7.15
N GLY A 81 12.84 12.68 -8.26
CA GLY A 81 13.44 12.35 -9.56
C GLY A 81 14.56 13.33 -9.92
N VAL A 82 15.78 12.80 -10.09
CA VAL A 82 16.90 13.59 -10.60
C VAL A 82 16.63 13.90 -12.07
N SER A 83 16.41 15.18 -12.38
CA SER A 83 16.56 15.67 -13.74
C SER A 83 18.01 15.41 -14.17
N SER A 84 18.19 14.75 -15.30
CA SER A 84 19.49 14.49 -15.89
C SER A 84 20.17 15.81 -16.25
N ALA A 85 21.07 16.31 -15.39
CA ALA A 85 22.12 17.20 -15.85
C ALA A 85 22.99 16.41 -16.85
N GLY A 86 23.10 16.92 -18.07
CA GLY A 86 23.71 16.21 -19.21
C GLY A 86 25.14 15.73 -18.92
N LYS A 87 25.50 14.54 -19.42
CA LYS A 87 26.88 14.07 -19.42
C LYS A 87 27.75 15.09 -20.16
N GLN A 88 28.82 15.56 -19.53
CA GLN A 88 29.87 16.33 -20.21
C GLN A 88 30.41 15.51 -21.39
N GLY A 89 30.53 16.13 -22.57
CA GLY A 89 31.02 15.47 -23.79
C GLY A 89 32.46 14.94 -23.64
N PRO A 90 32.85 13.92 -24.43
CA PRO A 90 34.19 13.33 -24.36
C PRO A 90 35.29 14.35 -24.68
N ALA A 91 36.48 14.15 -24.12
CA ALA A 91 37.67 14.95 -24.43
C ALA A 91 38.02 14.84 -25.93
N GLY A 92 38.48 15.93 -26.54
CA GLY A 92 38.89 15.96 -27.94
C GLY A 92 40.10 15.03 -28.22
N PRO A 93 40.24 14.52 -29.47
CA PRO A 93 41.31 13.60 -29.84
C PRO A 93 42.70 14.24 -29.70
N ALA A 94 43.71 13.41 -29.44
CA ALA A 94 45.12 13.83 -29.38
C ALA A 94 45.62 14.31 -30.76
N GLY A 95 46.44 15.36 -30.78
CA GLY A 95 47.07 15.86 -32.01
C GLY A 95 48.10 14.87 -32.57
N PRO A 96 48.33 14.83 -33.90
CA PRO A 96 49.29 13.93 -34.52
C PRO A 96 50.74 14.25 -34.09
N THR A 97 51.54 13.23 -33.80
CA THR A 97 52.97 13.39 -33.43
C THR A 97 53.87 13.32 -34.67
N GLY A 98 54.87 14.21 -34.73
CA GLY A 98 55.77 14.44 -35.88
C GLY A 98 56.75 13.31 -36.22
N ALA A 99 57.52 13.51 -37.30
CA ALA A 99 58.33 12.50 -37.99
C ALA A 99 59.39 11.77 -37.13
N GLN A 100 59.67 10.54 -37.56
CA GLN A 100 60.23 9.39 -36.85
C GLN A 100 61.70 9.49 -36.39
N GLY A 101 61.93 9.21 -35.10
CA GLY A 101 63.20 8.70 -34.56
C GLY A 101 63.12 7.19 -34.31
N THR A 102 64.27 6.49 -34.23
CA THR A 102 64.35 5.02 -34.09
C THR A 102 63.51 4.48 -32.93
N GLN A 103 62.65 3.49 -33.23
CA GLN A 103 61.63 2.95 -32.33
C GLN A 103 62.24 2.26 -31.10
N GLY A 104 61.91 2.75 -29.90
CA GLY A 104 62.28 2.11 -28.63
C GLY A 104 61.53 0.78 -28.37
N PRO A 105 61.99 -0.03 -27.40
CA PRO A 105 61.38 -1.32 -27.09
C PRO A 105 59.90 -1.17 -26.70
N ALA A 106 59.09 -2.19 -27.02
CA ALA A 106 57.67 -2.21 -26.68
C ALA A 106 57.48 -2.08 -25.16
N GLY A 107 56.61 -1.16 -24.74
CA GLY A 107 56.30 -0.93 -23.34
C GLY A 107 55.61 -2.15 -22.69
N PRO A 108 55.69 -2.29 -21.35
CA PRO A 108 55.03 -3.38 -20.64
C PRO A 108 53.51 -3.35 -20.85
N ALA A 109 52.88 -4.53 -20.82
CA ALA A 109 51.42 -4.65 -20.90
C ALA A 109 50.74 -3.83 -19.79
N GLY A 110 49.70 -3.07 -20.16
CA GLY A 110 48.93 -2.28 -19.21
C GLY A 110 48.26 -3.13 -18.14
N ALA A 111 48.13 -2.59 -16.93
CA ALA A 111 47.45 -3.28 -15.83
C ALA A 111 46.00 -3.61 -16.19
N ALA A 112 45.50 -4.75 -15.70
CA ALA A 112 44.11 -5.15 -15.89
C ALA A 112 43.16 -4.06 -15.38
N GLY A 113 42.12 -3.76 -16.15
CA GLY A 113 41.10 -2.77 -15.77
C GLY A 113 40.40 -3.17 -14.47
N ALA A 114 40.06 -2.17 -13.65
CA ALA A 114 39.32 -2.41 -12.42
C ALA A 114 37.95 -3.07 -12.71
N GLN A 115 37.52 -3.96 -11.83
CA GLN A 115 36.18 -4.56 -11.89
C GLN A 115 35.11 -3.45 -11.91
N GLY A 116 34.15 -3.55 -12.83
CA GLY A 116 33.05 -2.60 -12.93
C GLY A 116 32.23 -2.55 -11.63
N PRO A 117 31.57 -1.42 -11.31
CA PRO A 117 30.76 -1.30 -10.12
C PRO A 117 29.62 -2.34 -10.12
N LYS A 118 29.27 -2.84 -8.93
CA LYS A 118 28.08 -3.68 -8.74
C LYS A 118 26.85 -2.92 -9.23
N GLY A 119 25.98 -3.59 -10.01
CA GLY A 119 24.74 -2.98 -10.48
C GLY A 119 23.84 -2.51 -9.32
N ASP A 120 23.09 -1.43 -9.56
CA ASP A 120 22.18 -0.86 -8.58
C ASP A 120 21.10 -1.87 -8.16
N LYS A 121 20.70 -1.81 -6.89
CA LYS A 121 19.58 -2.60 -6.36
C LYS A 121 18.30 -2.21 -7.11
N GLY A 122 17.51 -3.21 -7.53
CA GLY A 122 16.25 -2.98 -8.24
C GLY A 122 15.30 -2.05 -7.46
N ALA A 123 14.54 -1.24 -8.20
CA ALA A 123 13.55 -0.33 -7.64
C ALA A 123 12.50 -1.10 -6.82
N GLN A 124 12.07 -0.53 -5.71
CA GLN A 124 11.05 -1.14 -4.86
C GLN A 124 9.67 -1.11 -5.55
N GLY A 125 8.87 -2.14 -5.32
CA GLY A 125 7.45 -2.14 -5.69
C GLY A 125 6.66 -1.04 -4.96
N PRO A 126 5.49 -0.65 -5.48
CA PRO A 126 4.76 0.51 -4.95
C PRO A 126 4.09 0.17 -3.61
N SER A 127 3.97 1.15 -2.70
CA SER A 127 3.38 0.97 -1.38
C SER A 127 1.84 0.88 -1.43
N ILE A 128 1.25 -0.08 -0.72
CA ILE A 128 -0.21 -0.19 -0.54
C ILE A 128 -0.66 0.69 0.63
N GLY A 129 -1.77 1.42 0.47
CA GLY A 129 -2.38 2.25 1.52
C GLY A 129 -3.76 1.72 1.90
N THR A 130 -4.01 1.52 3.19
CA THR A 130 -5.35 1.17 3.72
C THR A 130 -5.73 2.20 4.77
N PHE A 131 -6.93 2.77 4.64
CA PHE A 131 -7.41 3.91 5.42
C PHE A 131 -8.82 3.63 5.98
N GLY A 132 -9.07 3.98 7.25
CA GLY A 132 -10.35 3.74 7.93
C GLY A 132 -10.40 2.46 8.77
N PRO A 133 -11.60 1.97 9.17
CA PRO A 133 -12.93 2.53 8.88
C PRO A 133 -13.20 3.85 9.62
N VAL A 134 -14.01 4.72 9.04
CA VAL A 134 -14.56 5.93 9.66
C VAL A 134 -16.08 5.84 9.64
N ALA A 135 -16.71 5.99 10.81
CA ALA A 135 -18.16 6.05 10.92
C ALA A 135 -18.68 7.39 10.40
N LEU A 136 -19.72 7.33 9.57
CA LEU A 136 -20.35 8.47 8.94
C LEU A 136 -21.86 8.48 9.21
N THR A 137 -22.42 9.68 9.11
CA THR A 137 -23.86 9.94 9.10
C THR A 137 -24.09 11.05 8.10
N GLY A 138 -25.04 10.87 7.20
CA GLY A 138 -25.29 11.82 6.13
C GLY A 138 -26.52 11.48 5.31
N GLU A 139 -26.55 12.04 4.11
CA GLU A 139 -27.55 11.77 3.10
C GLU A 139 -26.90 11.05 1.92
N ASP A 140 -27.65 10.15 1.30
CA ASP A 140 -27.27 9.47 0.08
C ASP A 140 -28.08 10.02 -1.08
N HIS A 141 -27.38 10.34 -2.17
CA HIS A 141 -27.93 10.97 -3.37
C HIS A 141 -28.04 9.99 -4.53
N GLY A 142 -27.64 8.73 -4.35
CA GLY A 142 -27.74 7.72 -5.40
C GLY A 142 -26.97 8.15 -6.66
N CYS A 143 -27.59 7.94 -7.81
CA CYS A 143 -27.01 8.23 -9.10
C CYS A 143 -27.27 9.68 -9.50
N VAL A 144 -26.24 10.53 -9.60
CA VAL A 144 -26.37 11.99 -9.87
C VAL A 144 -27.14 12.32 -11.18
N THR A 145 -27.38 11.36 -12.06
CA THR A 145 -28.09 11.54 -13.33
C THR A 145 -29.60 11.25 -13.28
N ASP A 146 -30.15 10.79 -12.15
CA ASP A 146 -31.53 10.27 -12.07
C ASP A 146 -32.64 11.31 -11.88
N ASP A 147 -32.36 12.47 -11.27
CA ASP A 147 -33.34 13.57 -11.18
C ASP A 147 -33.00 14.76 -12.12
N PRO A 148 -33.52 14.76 -13.36
CA PRO A 148 -33.33 15.89 -14.28
C PRO A 148 -33.99 17.20 -13.80
N GLY A 149 -34.83 17.17 -12.76
CA GLY A 149 -35.41 18.34 -12.10
C GLY A 149 -34.65 18.82 -10.85
N ASN A 150 -33.91 17.93 -10.18
CA ASN A 150 -33.11 18.23 -9.00
C ASN A 150 -31.96 17.21 -8.77
N PRO A 151 -30.84 17.32 -9.53
CA PRO A 151 -29.76 16.33 -9.56
C PRO A 151 -28.95 16.19 -8.24
N ASN A 152 -29.38 16.86 -7.18
CA ASN A 152 -28.78 16.80 -5.85
C ASN A 152 -29.82 16.46 -4.77
N SER A 153 -31.02 15.96 -5.12
CA SER A 153 -31.97 15.53 -4.09
C SER A 153 -31.50 14.23 -3.45
N PRO A 154 -31.44 14.13 -2.11
CA PRO A 154 -31.13 12.86 -1.46
C PRO A 154 -32.33 11.90 -1.54
N TRP A 155 -32.05 10.61 -1.66
CA TRP A 155 -33.08 9.55 -1.57
C TRP A 155 -33.15 8.93 -0.18
N ALA A 156 -32.08 9.00 0.63
CA ALA A 156 -32.08 8.48 1.99
C ALA A 156 -31.17 9.23 2.95
N ASN A 157 -31.50 9.13 4.24
CA ASN A 157 -30.55 9.38 5.32
C ASN A 157 -29.80 8.09 5.64
N THR A 158 -28.48 8.17 5.79
CA THR A 158 -27.60 7.00 5.93
C THR A 158 -26.64 7.10 7.11
N THR A 159 -26.21 5.93 7.56
CA THR A 159 -25.05 5.75 8.44
C THR A 159 -24.21 4.59 7.94
N GLU A 160 -22.90 4.75 7.86
CA GLU A 160 -22.02 3.73 7.28
C GLU A 160 -20.60 3.80 7.87
N ASN A 161 -19.82 2.73 7.68
CA ASN A 161 -18.38 2.76 7.88
C ASN A 161 -17.68 2.83 6.53
N ARG A 162 -16.91 3.91 6.33
CA ARG A 162 -16.15 4.10 5.10
C ARG A 162 -14.68 3.76 5.29
N SER A 163 -14.14 2.99 4.35
CA SER A 163 -12.70 2.70 4.26
C SER A 163 -12.20 2.82 2.83
N PHE A 164 -10.90 3.03 2.65
CA PHE A 164 -10.27 3.15 1.34
C PHE A 164 -9.06 2.22 1.26
N VAL A 165 -8.89 1.57 0.12
CA VAL A 165 -7.73 0.77 -0.23
C VAL A 165 -7.10 1.33 -1.50
N VAL A 166 -5.81 1.59 -1.45
CA VAL A 166 -5.01 2.13 -2.54
C VAL A 166 -4.04 1.07 -3.03
N THR A 167 -4.20 0.67 -4.28
CA THR A 167 -3.35 -0.33 -4.95
C THR A 167 -2.71 0.27 -6.20
N PRO A 168 -1.40 0.09 -6.42
CA PRO A 168 -0.77 0.58 -7.64
C PRO A 168 -1.27 -0.16 -8.88
N ALA A 169 -1.37 0.55 -10.00
CA ALA A 169 -1.59 -0.07 -11.30
C ALA A 169 -0.34 -0.85 -11.73
N GLN A 170 -0.53 -2.06 -12.29
CA GLN A 170 0.58 -2.94 -12.69
C GLN A 170 1.45 -2.34 -13.81
N ASP A 171 0.86 -1.50 -14.65
CA ASP A 171 1.53 -0.77 -15.74
C ASP A 171 2.28 0.49 -15.27
N GLY A 172 2.22 0.81 -13.97
CA GLY A 172 2.81 2.02 -13.40
C GLY A 172 2.08 3.31 -13.74
N SER A 173 0.90 3.25 -14.36
CA SER A 173 0.15 4.43 -14.82
C SER A 173 -0.54 5.23 -13.70
N GLY A 174 -0.46 4.76 -12.45
CA GLY A 174 -1.08 5.42 -11.30
C GLY A 174 -1.52 4.42 -10.22
N TYR A 175 -2.65 4.71 -9.58
CA TYR A 175 -3.23 3.91 -8.51
C TYR A 175 -4.71 3.68 -8.75
N PHE A 176 -5.19 2.50 -8.38
CA PHE A 176 -6.60 2.25 -8.13
C PHE A 176 -6.89 2.57 -6.67
N VAL A 177 -7.97 3.30 -6.45
CA VAL A 177 -8.51 3.59 -5.13
C VAL A 177 -9.88 2.95 -5.06
N THR A 178 -10.04 2.03 -4.13
CA THR A 178 -11.30 1.35 -3.86
C THR A 178 -11.83 1.81 -2.52
N ARG A 179 -12.98 2.46 -2.53
CA ARG A 179 -13.78 2.84 -1.37
C ARG A 179 -14.71 1.69 -1.02
N TYR A 180 -14.78 1.32 0.24
CA TYR A 180 -15.76 0.38 0.78
C TYR A 180 -16.66 1.12 1.76
N ASP A 181 -17.96 1.03 1.53
CA ASP A 181 -19.02 1.54 2.40
C ASP A 181 -19.69 0.33 3.05
N LEU A 182 -19.43 0.09 4.33
CA LEU A 182 -19.78 -1.16 5.01
C LEU A 182 -20.60 -0.92 6.28
N ASN A 183 -21.40 -1.91 6.66
CA ASN A 183 -22.34 -1.85 7.78
C ASN A 183 -23.27 -0.63 7.66
N GLY A 184 -23.70 -0.36 6.43
CA GLY A 184 -24.59 0.74 6.12
C GLY A 184 -25.99 0.48 6.66
N ALA A 185 -26.64 1.53 7.15
CA ALA A 185 -28.07 1.59 7.35
C ALA A 185 -28.63 2.80 6.62
N PHE A 186 -29.86 2.69 6.12
CA PHE A 186 -30.54 3.78 5.44
C PHE A 186 -31.98 3.92 5.94
N THR A 187 -32.52 5.14 5.83
CA THR A 187 -33.96 5.42 5.91
C THR A 187 -34.34 6.24 4.68
N ALA A 188 -35.12 5.64 3.79
CA ALA A 188 -35.59 6.26 2.56
C ALA A 188 -36.50 7.46 2.86
N ILE A 189 -36.34 8.50 2.05
CA ILE A 189 -37.19 9.67 2.06
C ILE A 189 -38.47 9.33 1.30
N VAL A 190 -39.62 9.70 1.86
CA VAL A 190 -40.91 9.43 1.21
C VAL A 190 -40.97 10.17 -0.12
N ASP A 191 -41.50 9.50 -1.13
CA ASP A 191 -41.62 9.96 -2.52
C ASP A 191 -40.28 10.18 -3.25
N SER A 192 -39.14 9.81 -2.66
CA SER A 192 -37.87 9.82 -3.37
C SER A 192 -37.77 8.65 -4.34
N GLN A 193 -37.04 8.86 -5.43
CA GLN A 193 -36.71 7.80 -6.37
C GLN A 193 -35.84 6.72 -5.69
N HIS A 194 -35.91 5.51 -6.21
CA HIS A 194 -34.97 4.45 -5.83
C HIS A 194 -33.54 4.79 -6.26
N PRO A 195 -32.51 4.29 -5.55
CA PRO A 195 -31.11 4.67 -5.78
C PRO A 195 -30.47 4.17 -7.10
N GLY A 196 -31.24 3.57 -8.01
CA GLY A 196 -30.73 3.03 -9.27
C GLY A 196 -30.86 4.02 -10.43
N CYS A 197 -29.78 4.20 -11.19
CA CYS A 197 -29.86 4.96 -12.45
C CYS A 197 -30.89 4.26 -13.37
N ASN A 198 -31.94 4.98 -13.79
CA ASN A 198 -33.04 4.50 -14.64
C ASN A 198 -34.18 3.71 -13.94
N ASP A 199 -34.27 3.70 -12.61
CA ASP A 199 -35.47 3.20 -11.92
C ASP A 199 -36.48 4.33 -11.70
N ASP A 200 -37.60 4.35 -12.41
CA ASP A 200 -38.66 5.35 -12.23
C ASP A 200 -39.54 5.09 -10.98
N ALA A 201 -39.26 4.01 -10.22
CA ALA A 201 -39.99 3.72 -9.00
C ALA A 201 -39.54 4.59 -7.82
N SER A 202 -40.48 4.83 -6.90
CA SER A 202 -40.27 5.68 -5.74
C SER A 202 -40.73 5.02 -4.44
N PHE A 203 -40.13 5.46 -3.34
CA PHE A 203 -40.50 5.01 -2.00
C PHE A 203 -41.80 5.67 -1.54
N SER A 204 -42.93 5.01 -1.78
CA SER A 204 -44.27 5.46 -1.32
C SER A 204 -44.44 5.55 0.20
N LYS A 205 -43.46 5.10 0.99
CA LYS A 205 -43.42 5.14 2.46
C LYS A 205 -41.97 5.17 2.94
N ALA A 206 -41.76 5.59 4.19
CA ALA A 206 -40.44 5.60 4.80
C ALA A 206 -39.96 4.15 5.03
N THR A 207 -39.14 3.65 4.10
CA THR A 207 -38.53 2.32 4.16
C THR A 207 -37.18 2.38 4.86
N LYS A 208 -36.88 1.39 5.69
CA LYS A 208 -35.60 1.26 6.39
C LYS A 208 -34.90 -0.02 6.00
N GLY A 209 -33.58 0.02 6.02
CA GLY A 209 -32.81 -1.16 5.68
C GLY A 209 -31.31 -1.00 5.92
N THR A 210 -30.57 -1.98 5.41
CA THR A 210 -29.12 -2.06 5.47
C THR A 210 -28.52 -2.03 4.09
N TRP A 211 -27.28 -1.61 3.97
CA TRP A 211 -26.59 -1.58 2.69
C TRP A 211 -25.08 -1.76 2.85
N ASN A 212 -24.44 -2.20 1.77
CA ASN A 212 -23.00 -2.17 1.62
C ASN A 212 -22.67 -1.81 0.17
N GLY A 213 -21.48 -1.29 -0.06
CA GLY A 213 -21.00 -1.14 -1.42
C GLY A 213 -19.52 -0.90 -1.56
N VAL A 214 -19.12 -0.90 -2.82
CA VAL A 214 -17.75 -0.73 -3.27
C VAL A 214 -17.74 0.24 -4.43
N TRP A 215 -16.81 1.18 -4.43
CA TRP A 215 -16.59 2.13 -5.53
C TRP A 215 -15.11 2.24 -5.82
N THR A 216 -14.70 1.91 -7.04
CA THR A 216 -13.33 2.06 -7.52
C THR A 216 -13.18 3.23 -8.50
N GLN A 217 -12.11 4.00 -8.31
CA GLN A 217 -11.63 5.01 -9.25
C GLN A 217 -10.14 4.80 -9.52
N LYS A 218 -9.66 5.30 -10.66
CA LYS A 218 -8.25 5.32 -11.02
C LYS A 218 -7.72 6.75 -10.88
N VAL A 219 -6.62 6.89 -10.17
CA VAL A 219 -5.89 8.14 -9.94
C VAL A 219 -4.60 8.08 -10.75
N SER A 220 -4.39 9.06 -11.61
CA SER A 220 -3.27 9.11 -12.55
C SER A 220 -2.73 10.54 -12.73
N GLY A 221 -1.62 10.68 -13.45
CA GLY A 221 -0.96 11.96 -13.67
C GLY A 221 0.11 12.30 -12.64
N LYS A 222 0.33 13.61 -12.43
CA LYS A 222 1.35 14.12 -11.52
C LYS A 222 0.70 14.47 -10.19
N PHE A 223 1.14 13.80 -9.12
CA PHE A 223 0.58 13.95 -7.78
C PHE A 223 1.57 13.44 -6.74
N ASP A 224 1.33 13.81 -5.48
CA ASP A 224 2.13 13.37 -4.34
C ASP A 224 1.32 12.39 -3.49
N TYR A 225 1.73 11.12 -3.53
CA TYR A 225 1.09 10.07 -2.75
C TYR A 225 1.63 10.01 -1.32
N ASN A 226 0.74 10.12 -0.34
CA ASN A 226 0.99 9.97 1.09
C ASN A 226 0.35 8.66 1.63
N PRO A 227 1.07 7.53 1.61
CA PRO A 227 0.55 6.26 2.14
C PRO A 227 0.38 6.25 3.66
N ASP A 228 0.92 7.26 4.37
CA ASP A 228 0.86 7.40 5.81
C ASP A 228 -0.28 8.31 6.28
N ALA A 229 -1.07 8.86 5.35
CA ALA A 229 -2.21 9.71 5.67
C ALA A 229 -3.22 9.01 6.60
N THR A 230 -3.87 9.79 7.47
CA THR A 230 -4.93 9.31 8.35
C THR A 230 -6.22 10.01 8.00
N ILE A 231 -7.28 9.25 7.77
CA ILE A 231 -8.59 9.81 7.43
C ILE A 231 -9.45 10.01 8.68
N ASN A 232 -10.31 11.02 8.64
CA ASN A 232 -11.36 11.30 9.63
C ASN A 232 -12.67 11.57 8.88
N SER A 233 -13.75 11.91 9.59
CA SER A 233 -15.06 12.14 8.97
C SER A 233 -15.05 13.25 7.91
N SER A 234 -14.27 14.31 8.10
CA SER A 234 -14.14 15.39 7.12
C SER A 234 -13.35 15.00 5.86
N SER A 235 -12.49 13.98 5.93
CA SER A 235 -11.71 13.45 4.81
C SER A 235 -12.30 12.17 4.21
N ALA A 236 -13.53 11.81 4.59
CA ALA A 236 -14.20 10.61 4.12
C ALA A 236 -15.00 10.83 2.82
N THR A 237 -15.07 12.06 2.30
CA THR A 237 -15.54 12.31 0.94
C THR A 237 -14.45 11.96 -0.07
N TRP A 238 -14.85 11.64 -1.31
CA TRP A 238 -13.89 11.33 -2.38
C TRP A 238 -12.89 12.48 -2.60
N ASP A 239 -13.38 13.69 -2.80
CA ASP A 239 -12.51 14.85 -3.09
C ASP A 239 -11.54 15.15 -1.94
N ALA A 240 -12.03 15.10 -0.70
CA ALA A 240 -11.18 15.33 0.46
C ALA A 240 -10.15 14.22 0.64
N PHE A 241 -10.53 12.96 0.39
CA PHE A 241 -9.60 11.82 0.39
C PHE A 241 -8.51 12.00 -0.67
N ILE A 242 -8.89 12.28 -1.92
CA ILE A 242 -7.95 12.47 -3.03
C ILE A 242 -7.01 13.64 -2.74
N ALA A 243 -7.54 14.79 -2.32
CA ALA A 243 -6.72 15.94 -1.97
C ALA A 243 -5.75 15.63 -0.82
N HIS A 244 -6.19 14.88 0.19
CA HIS A 244 -5.39 14.57 1.37
C HIS A 244 -4.30 13.51 1.10
N VAL A 245 -4.63 12.47 0.31
CA VAL A 245 -3.75 11.31 0.07
C VAL A 245 -2.90 11.48 -1.18
N PHE A 246 -3.40 12.15 -2.22
CA PHE A 246 -2.72 12.34 -3.50
C PHE A 246 -2.40 13.82 -3.82
N GLY A 247 -3.03 14.78 -3.16
CA GLY A 247 -2.87 16.22 -3.42
C GLY A 247 -1.92 16.97 -2.47
N ALA A 248 -1.05 16.28 -1.73
CA ALA A 248 -0.30 16.85 -0.60
C ALA A 248 0.55 18.10 -0.93
N ASN A 249 0.92 18.32 -2.20
CA ASN A 249 1.68 19.48 -2.66
C ASN A 249 0.91 20.44 -3.59
N GLY A 250 -0.43 20.33 -3.65
CA GLY A 250 -1.28 21.22 -4.46
C GLY A 250 -1.36 20.86 -5.94
N GLU A 251 -0.91 19.67 -6.33
CA GLU A 251 -1.16 19.11 -7.65
C GLU A 251 -2.52 18.39 -7.67
N SER A 252 -3.28 18.54 -8.76
CA SER A 252 -4.57 17.88 -8.95
C SER A 252 -4.39 16.63 -9.81
N PRO A 253 -4.51 15.42 -9.26
CA PRO A 253 -4.44 14.21 -10.06
C PRO A 253 -5.62 14.12 -11.03
N THR A 254 -5.45 13.37 -12.12
CA THR A 254 -6.56 12.96 -12.97
C THR A 254 -7.24 11.76 -12.33
N VAL A 255 -8.52 11.93 -11.99
CA VAL A 255 -9.36 10.88 -11.41
C VAL A 255 -10.35 10.42 -12.47
N THR A 256 -10.34 9.12 -12.78
CA THR A 256 -11.26 8.52 -13.74
C THR A 256 -12.08 7.44 -13.06
N PHE A 257 -13.37 7.41 -13.37
CA PHE A 257 -14.27 6.34 -12.95
C PHE A 257 -13.76 4.96 -13.40
N VAL A 258 -13.99 3.92 -12.59
CA VAL A 258 -13.74 2.52 -12.95
C VAL A 258 -15.01 1.71 -12.78
N SER A 259 -15.52 1.62 -11.54
CA SER A 259 -16.74 0.88 -11.26
C SER A 259 -17.34 1.25 -9.90
N TYR A 260 -18.61 0.94 -9.69
CA TYR A 260 -19.21 0.84 -8.37
C TYR A 260 -20.27 -0.28 -8.32
N GLU A 261 -20.56 -0.78 -7.13
CA GLU A 261 -21.65 -1.70 -6.83
C GLU A 261 -22.11 -1.45 -5.38
N PHE A 262 -23.40 -1.20 -5.19
CA PHE A 262 -24.07 -1.03 -3.92
C PHE A 262 -25.23 -2.02 -3.84
N ASP A 263 -25.28 -2.80 -2.77
CA ASP A 263 -26.38 -3.71 -2.47
C ASP A 263 -27.10 -3.21 -1.23
N TYR A 264 -28.42 -3.20 -1.32
CA TYR A 264 -29.29 -2.68 -0.28
C TYR A 264 -30.43 -3.65 -0.01
N TYR A 265 -30.82 -3.74 1.26
CA TYR A 265 -31.82 -4.68 1.75
C TYR A 265 -32.76 -3.96 2.70
N ASP A 266 -34.07 -4.10 2.51
CA ASP A 266 -35.04 -3.49 3.42
C ASP A 266 -35.50 -4.48 4.50
N SER A 267 -36.31 -3.97 5.43
CA SER A 267 -36.90 -4.79 6.48
C SER A 267 -37.92 -5.83 5.99
N CYS A 268 -38.43 -5.67 4.77
CA CYS A 268 -39.45 -6.55 4.19
C CYS A 268 -38.82 -7.72 3.41
N GLY A 269 -37.51 -7.66 3.15
CA GLY A 269 -36.75 -8.68 2.43
C GLY A 269 -36.51 -8.33 0.97
N ASP A 270 -36.87 -7.12 0.55
CA ASP A 270 -36.57 -6.62 -0.78
C ASP A 270 -35.06 -6.35 -0.88
N HIS A 271 -34.50 -6.65 -2.05
CA HIS A 271 -33.09 -6.41 -2.37
C HIS A 271 -33.03 -5.58 -3.63
N TRP A 272 -32.19 -4.55 -3.61
CA TRP A 272 -31.87 -3.77 -4.79
C TRP A 272 -30.36 -3.58 -4.89
N ARG A 273 -29.94 -3.43 -6.13
CA ARG A 273 -28.56 -3.19 -6.50
C ARG A 273 -28.50 -1.90 -7.31
N ASP A 274 -27.46 -1.14 -7.08
CA ASP A 274 -27.06 -0.03 -7.94
C ASP A 274 -25.60 -0.26 -8.30
N ALA A 275 -25.31 -0.39 -9.59
CA ALA A 275 -23.97 -0.74 -10.05
C ALA A 275 -23.66 -0.15 -11.41
N GLN A 276 -22.40 0.21 -11.61
CA GLN A 276 -21.89 0.60 -12.92
C GLN A 276 -20.47 0.02 -13.07
N TYR A 277 -20.22 -0.76 -14.12
CA TYR A 277 -18.93 -1.40 -14.35
C TYR A 277 -18.17 -0.86 -15.57
N ASP A 278 -18.86 -0.17 -16.47
CA ASP A 278 -18.27 0.51 -17.61
C ASP A 278 -18.82 1.95 -17.67
N PRO A 279 -17.96 2.98 -17.67
CA PRO A 279 -18.39 4.37 -17.80
C PRO A 279 -19.16 4.68 -19.09
N ASN A 280 -19.06 3.83 -20.11
CA ASN A 280 -19.68 4.04 -21.42
C ASN A 280 -20.89 3.13 -21.68
N ASP A 281 -21.26 2.29 -20.71
CA ASP A 281 -22.38 1.36 -20.84
C ASP A 281 -23.29 1.43 -19.61
N SER A 282 -24.35 2.23 -19.75
CA SER A 282 -25.41 2.39 -18.75
C SER A 282 -26.34 1.17 -18.66
N SER A 283 -26.19 0.15 -19.52
CA SER A 283 -27.05 -1.04 -19.45
C SER A 283 -26.76 -1.96 -18.25
N ASN A 284 -25.66 -1.70 -17.52
CA ASN A 284 -25.30 -2.44 -16.31
C ASN A 284 -25.83 -1.80 -15.01
N GLU A 285 -26.52 -0.66 -15.12
CA GLU A 285 -27.25 0.01 -14.04
C GLU A 285 -28.49 -0.83 -13.69
N SER A 286 -28.31 -1.83 -12.83
CA SER A 286 -29.29 -2.89 -12.63
C SER A 286 -30.05 -2.74 -11.31
N GLY A 287 -31.22 -2.13 -11.37
CA GLY A 287 -32.27 -2.28 -10.36
C GLY A 287 -33.16 -3.50 -10.63
N THR A 288 -33.56 -4.24 -9.59
CA THR A 288 -34.90 -4.85 -9.57
C THR A 288 -35.38 -5.10 -8.15
N ILE A 289 -36.57 -4.57 -7.89
CA ILE A 289 -37.40 -4.71 -6.71
C ILE A 289 -37.92 -6.15 -6.63
N GLY A 290 -37.59 -6.86 -5.55
CA GLY A 290 -38.36 -8.02 -5.12
C GLY A 290 -39.74 -7.55 -4.64
N ASN A 291 -40.79 -8.32 -4.91
CA ASN A 291 -42.14 -7.95 -4.49
C ASN A 291 -42.37 -8.33 -3.04
N CYS A 292 -42.76 -7.36 -2.22
CA CYS A 292 -43.66 -7.56 -1.10
C CYS A 292 -45.14 -7.49 -1.53
#